data_AF-A0A7M3XW36-F1
#
_entry.id   AF-A0A7M3XW36-F1
#
_cell.length_a   1.000
_cell.length_b   1.000
_cell.length_c   1.000
_cell.angle_alpha   90.00
_cell.angle_beta   90.00
_cell.angle_gamma   90.00
#
_symmetry.space_group_name_H-M   'P 1'
#
loop_
_entity.id
_entity.type
_entity.pdbx_description
1 polymer ?
#
loop_
_entity_poly.entity_id
_entity_poly.type
_entity_poly.pdbx_seq_one_letter_code
_entity_poly.pdbx_strand_id
1 'polypeptide(L)'
;MPHVIHVGPCESPGGIRTVMRTLAKHPPEGWTASLLPSHANRTLGMMFAAWKAARALRALPSDASIVVHLHAASDWSLWRKLRLAARCR
;
A
#
# COMPACT_ATOMS: atom_id res chain seq x y z
N MET A 1 8.00 -17.90 3.16
CA MET A 1 8.30 -16.75 4.06
C MET A 1 7.19 -15.74 3.89
N PRO A 2 6.57 -15.23 4.96
CA PRO A 2 5.49 -14.27 4.82
C PRO A 2 5.98 -12.97 4.17
N HIS A 3 5.11 -12.33 3.41
CA HIS A 3 5.39 -11.10 2.68
C HIS A 3 4.37 -10.02 3.01
N VAL A 4 4.83 -8.86 3.50
CA VAL A 4 3.97 -7.69 3.76
C VAL A 4 4.06 -6.69 2.62
N ILE A 5 2.91 -6.33 2.06
CA ILE A 5 2.79 -5.24 1.09
C ILE A 5 2.21 -4.03 1.80
N HIS A 6 3.02 -3.01 2.01
CA HIS A 6 2.54 -1.74 2.57
C HIS A 6 1.97 -0.87 1.47
N VAL A 7 0.65 -0.67 1.48
CA VAL A 7 -0.08 0.10 0.48
C VAL A 7 -0.36 1.49 1.03
N GLY A 8 0.04 2.54 0.33
CA GLY A 8 -0.18 3.88 0.87
C GLY A 8 0.51 5.03 0.13
N PRO A 9 0.60 6.20 0.78
CA PRO A 9 1.27 7.39 0.26
C PRO A 9 2.81 7.28 0.32
N CYS A 10 3.38 6.24 -0.31
CA CYS A 10 4.82 5.94 -0.31
C CYS A 10 5.71 7.04 -0.92
N GLU A 11 5.12 7.87 -1.79
CA GLU A 11 5.82 8.90 -2.55
C GLU A 11 5.44 10.32 -2.11
N SER A 12 4.34 10.48 -1.36
CA SER A 12 3.91 11.77 -0.84
C SER A 12 4.75 12.23 0.37
N PRO A 13 4.97 13.55 0.55
CA PRO A 13 5.60 14.10 1.73
C PRO A 13 4.76 13.85 2.99
N GLY A 14 5.44 13.53 4.09
CA GLY A 14 4.82 13.29 5.39
C GLY A 14 5.52 12.20 6.20
N GLY A 15 5.21 12.14 7.49
CA GLY A 15 5.79 11.17 8.42
C GLY A 15 5.46 9.72 8.06
N ILE A 16 4.23 9.46 7.56
CA ILE A 16 3.80 8.10 7.20
C ILE A 16 4.65 7.49 6.08
N ARG A 17 5.14 8.30 5.12
CA ARG A 17 6.08 7.83 4.10
C ARG A 17 7.36 7.29 4.73
N THR A 18 7.92 8.02 5.70
CA THR A 18 9.13 7.62 6.40
C THR A 18 8.91 6.32 7.15
N VAL A 19 7.79 6.19 7.87
CA VAL A 19 7.40 4.96 8.57
C VAL A 19 7.30 3.78 7.61
N MET A 20 6.55 3.91 6.50
CA MET A 20 6.42 2.84 5.51
C MET A 20 7.77 2.42 4.94
N ARG A 21 8.64 3.38 4.59
CA ARG A 21 9.99 3.09 4.09
C ARG A 21 10.86 2.38 5.12
N THR A 22 10.77 2.77 6.39
CA THR A 22 11.48 2.09 7.49
C THR A 22 10.99 0.66 7.65
N LEU A 23 9.68 0.43 7.67
CA LEU A 23 9.10 -0.92 7.78
C LEU A 23 9.48 -1.82 6.60
N ALA A 24 9.50 -1.27 5.38
CA ALA A 24 9.93 -2.01 4.19
C ALA A 24 11.43 -2.34 4.20
N LYS A 25 12.27 -1.48 4.79
CA LYS A 25 13.72 -1.70 4.92
C LYS A 25 14.09 -2.65 6.05
N HIS A 26 13.28 -2.69 7.10
CA HIS A 26 13.51 -3.48 8.30
C HIS A 26 12.28 -4.36 8.61
N PRO A 27 11.99 -5.35 7.75
CA PRO A 27 10.93 -6.31 8.05
C PRO A 27 11.30 -7.13 9.30
N PRO A 28 10.29 -7.71 9.99
CA PRO A 28 10.53 -8.69 11.04
C PRO A 28 11.39 -9.88 10.55
N GLU A 29 12.09 -10.54 11.47
CA GLU A 29 12.91 -11.70 11.13
C GLU A 29 12.09 -12.80 10.45
N GLY A 30 12.59 -13.33 9.33
CA GLY A 30 11.87 -14.33 8.52
C GLY A 30 10.77 -13.77 7.61
N TRP A 31 10.55 -12.45 7.61
CA TRP A 31 9.58 -11.76 6.75
C TRP A 31 10.27 -10.98 5.63
N THR A 32 9.52 -10.72 4.58
CA THR A 32 9.90 -9.79 3.51
C THR A 32 8.86 -8.68 3.40
N ALA A 33 9.26 -7.50 2.93
CA ALA A 33 8.35 -6.37 2.81
C ALA A 33 8.55 -5.60 1.50
N SER A 34 7.45 -5.08 0.97
CA SER A 34 7.43 -4.22 -0.22
C SER A 34 6.50 -3.03 -0.05
N LEU A 35 6.65 -2.04 -0.93
CA LEU A 35 5.83 -0.84 -0.95
C LEU A 35 4.95 -0.82 -2.21
N LEU A 36 3.68 -0.47 -2.05
CA LEU A 36 2.75 -0.25 -3.15
C LEU A 36 2.15 1.16 -3.05
N PRO A 37 2.62 2.12 -3.86
CA PRO A 37 2.06 3.46 -3.89
C PRO A 37 0.60 3.43 -4.36
N SER A 38 -0.29 4.05 -3.60
CA SER A 38 -1.72 4.16 -3.90
C SER A 38 -2.24 5.60 -3.88
N HIS A 39 -1.35 6.55 -3.62
CA HIS A 39 -1.63 7.97 -3.50
C HIS A 39 -0.52 8.79 -4.17
N ALA A 40 -0.88 9.98 -4.67
CA ALA A 40 0.05 10.96 -5.21
C ALA A 40 -0.49 12.38 -4.97
N ASN A 41 0.40 13.37 -4.87
CA ASN A 41 0.04 14.75 -4.51
C ASN A 41 -0.77 15.52 -5.57
N ARG A 42 -0.80 15.04 -6.83
CA ARG A 42 -1.52 15.71 -7.92
C ARG A 42 -2.82 14.96 -8.22
N THR A 43 -3.90 15.68 -8.49
CA THR A 43 -5.26 15.13 -8.67
C THR A 43 -5.32 14.02 -9.74
N LEU A 44 -4.69 14.23 -10.89
CA LEU A 44 -4.56 13.23 -11.96
C LEU A 44 -3.69 12.03 -11.54
N GLY A 45 -2.57 12.31 -10.86
CA GLY A 45 -1.67 11.27 -10.35
C GLY A 45 -2.34 10.37 -9.31
N MET A 46 -3.23 10.92 -8.49
CA MET A 46 -3.95 10.18 -7.46
C MET A 46 -4.88 9.11 -8.05
N MET A 47 -5.63 9.43 -9.10
CA MET A 47 -6.48 8.45 -9.78
C MET A 47 -5.66 7.31 -10.40
N PHE A 48 -4.55 7.66 -11.05
CA PHE A 48 -3.67 6.70 -11.68
C PHE A 48 -2.98 5.78 -10.66
N ALA A 49 -2.48 6.34 -9.56
CA ALA A 49 -1.86 5.59 -8.47
C ALA A 49 -2.88 4.61 -7.83
N ALA A 50 -4.09 5.09 -7.54
CA ALA A 50 -5.15 4.24 -6.99
C ALA A 50 -5.55 3.12 -7.96
N TRP A 51 -5.65 3.40 -9.27
CA TRP A 51 -5.96 2.40 -10.28
C TRP A 51 -4.86 1.34 -10.41
N LYS A 52 -3.59 1.76 -10.46
CA LYS A 52 -2.43 0.86 -10.48
C LYS A 52 -2.39 -0.03 -9.24
N ALA A 53 -2.53 0.55 -8.05
CA ALA A 53 -2.57 -0.20 -6.81
C ALA A 53 -3.71 -1.23 -6.81
N ALA A 54 -4.91 -0.82 -7.24
CA ALA A 54 -6.05 -1.73 -7.33
C ALA A 54 -5.79 -2.88 -8.32
N ARG A 55 -5.12 -2.62 -9.45
CA ARG A 55 -4.74 -3.66 -10.43
C ARG A 55 -3.72 -4.63 -9.85
N ALA A 56 -2.71 -4.13 -9.15
CA ALA A 56 -1.72 -4.95 -8.48
C ALA A 56 -2.36 -5.85 -7.41
N LEU A 57 -3.21 -5.29 -6.55
CA LEU A 57 -3.91 -6.05 -5.51
C LEU A 57 -4.80 -7.16 -6.08
N ARG A 58 -5.49 -6.92 -7.22
CA ARG A 58 -6.29 -7.96 -7.90
C ARG A 58 -5.46 -9.09 -8.50
N ALA A 59 -4.21 -8.80 -8.85
CA ALA A 59 -3.31 -9.76 -9.47
C ALA A 59 -2.52 -10.57 -8.43
N LEU A 60 -2.66 -10.25 -7.13
CA LEU A 60 -2.03 -11.03 -6.08
C LEU A 60 -2.60 -12.44 -6.06
N PRO A 61 -1.75 -13.47 -5.89
CA PRO A 61 -2.23 -14.82 -5.66
C PRO A 61 -2.98 -14.88 -4.33
N SER A 62 -3.97 -15.76 -4.26
CA SER A 62 -4.66 -16.08 -3.01
C SER A 62 -3.74 -16.96 -2.15
N ASP A 63 -2.74 -16.34 -1.54
CA ASP A 63 -1.74 -16.99 -0.70
C ASP A 63 -1.82 -16.41 0.71
N ALA A 64 -2.01 -17.28 1.70
CA ALA A 64 -2.06 -16.91 3.12
C ALA A 64 -0.74 -16.33 3.64
N SER A 65 0.35 -16.48 2.89
CA SER A 65 1.64 -15.88 3.21
C SER A 65 1.72 -14.38 2.91
N ILE A 66 0.76 -13.81 2.16
CA ILE A 66 0.75 -12.39 1.77
C ILE A 66 -0.16 -11.58 2.70
N VAL A 67 0.40 -10.54 3.31
CA VAL A 67 -0.32 -9.61 4.18
C VAL A 67 -0.35 -8.23 3.54
N VAL A 68 -1.55 -7.69 3.29
CA VAL A 68 -1.72 -6.34 2.76
C VAL A 68 -1.96 -5.37 3.91
N HIS A 69 -0.99 -4.49 4.17
CA HIS A 69 -1.07 -3.48 5.23
C HIS A 69 -1.37 -2.11 4.61
N LEU A 70 -2.61 -1.63 4.78
CA LEU A 70 -3.08 -0.35 4.24
C LEU A 70 -2.73 0.82 5.18
N HIS A 71 -1.96 1.78 4.69
CA HIS A 71 -1.60 3.02 5.36
C HIS A 71 -2.43 4.18 4.83
N ALA A 72 -2.75 5.15 5.69
CA ALA A 72 -3.55 6.30 5.32
C ALA A 72 -2.85 7.61 5.68
N ALA A 73 -2.84 8.57 4.76
CA ALA A 73 -2.63 9.97 5.10
C ALA A 73 -3.97 10.64 5.42
N SER A 74 -3.92 11.75 6.15
CA SER A 74 -5.07 12.53 6.62
C SER A 74 -5.91 13.14 5.48
N ASP A 75 -5.30 13.40 4.33
CA ASP A 75 -5.95 13.86 3.09
C ASP A 75 -6.54 12.73 2.24
N TRP A 76 -6.40 11.47 2.67
CA TRP A 76 -6.85 10.30 1.93
C TRP A 76 -8.07 9.62 2.57
N SER A 77 -9.23 9.81 1.93
CA SER A 77 -10.54 9.30 2.37
C SER A 77 -10.53 7.81 2.74
N LEU A 78 -11.13 7.49 3.89
CA LEU A 78 -11.37 6.12 4.37
C LEU A 78 -12.08 5.24 3.33
N TRP A 79 -13.08 5.80 2.66
CA TRP A 79 -13.83 5.12 1.60
C TRP A 79 -12.95 4.64 0.45
N ARG A 80 -11.95 5.42 0.04
CA ARG A 80 -11.02 5.05 -1.04
C ARG A 80 -10.11 3.88 -0.62
N LYS A 81 -9.74 3.82 0.66
CA LYS A 81 -8.94 2.72 1.22
C LYS A 81 -9.74 1.42 1.30
N LEU A 82 -10.99 1.48 1.76
CA LEU A 82 -11.89 0.31 1.77
C LEU A 82 -12.14 -0.25 0.36
N ARG A 83 -12.21 0.61 -0.66
CA ARG A 83 -12.29 0.17 -2.06
C ARG A 83 -11.04 -0.56 -2.54
N LEU A 84 -9.86 -0.28 -1.98
CA LEU A 84 -8.64 -1.05 -2.25
C LEU A 84 -8.65 -2.39 -1.52
N ALA A 85 -9.08 -2.40 -0.25
CA ALA A 85 -9.24 -3.63 0.53
C ALA A 85 -10.17 -4.63 -0.19
N ALA A 86 -11.29 -4.14 -0.75
CA ALA A 86 -12.23 -4.94 -1.53
C ALA A 86 -11.65 -5.52 -2.85
N ARG A 87 -10.40 -5.22 -3.20
CA ARG A 87 -9.70 -5.80 -4.36
C ARG A 87 -8.76 -6.93 -3.99
N CYS A 88 -8.46 -7.09 -2.70
CA CYS A 88 -7.79 -8.26 -2.16
C CYS A 88 -8.77 -9.44 -2.18
N ARG A 89 -8.27 -10.65 -2.45
CA ARG A 89 -9.03 -11.90 -2.43
C ARG A 89 -8.62 -12.72 -1.23
#